data_AF-N6WZ34-F1
#
_entry.id   AF-N6WZ34-F1
#
_cell.length_a   1.000
_cell.length_b   1.000
_cell.length_c   1.000
_cell.angle_alpha   90.00
_cell.angle_beta   90.00
_cell.angle_gamma   90.00
#
_symmetry.space_group_name_H-M   'P 1'
#
loop_
_entity.id
_entity.type
_entity.pdbx_description
1 polymer ?
#
loop_
_entity_poly.entity_id
_entity_poly.type
_entity_poly.pdbx_seq_one_letter_code
_entity_poly.pdbx_strand_id
1 'polypeptide(L)'
;MSELLHNVEFWQYLSIPVVAAVIGWVTNWLAIKMTFYPLEFVGIRPIWGWQGIIPSKARKMAAKSVDATIAKIGTVQEIFDQIDPHVLAEYVIHNVEPRTEEYVDELMLKEYPTFWENLPSSARNMVYERVRKSTPQLVDNLVDDLSENIEGLLDIKGMVIDRLAADKRLLNQIFLECGDKEFRFIVNSGFYFGFLFGLVQMGVWYFYQAWWVLPFFGLLVGWATNWIALNVIFRPLEPRKIGPFKLQGLFLKRQREVAESFCHIVTHEILTVGNIINAILNGPNGERARNMVKKHIKPLVDETAGMGKALTQVAFGPTGFATLKNKVGEKALEISSTSFNNPVFEKDRAEAVEKIMVERMIALSSAEFQDLLRPCFQEDEIKLILVGAALGFAAGVAQFVFVFGQQLF
;
A
#
# COMPACT_ATOMS: atom_id res chain seq x y z
N MET A 1 -31.28 1.45 52.33
CA MET A 1 -30.31 1.11 51.26
C MET A 1 -30.22 -0.41 50.98
N SER A 2 -30.40 -1.29 51.97
CA SER A 2 -30.36 -2.76 51.77
C SER A 2 -31.55 -3.33 50.96
N GLU A 3 -32.74 -2.71 51.04
CA GLU A 3 -33.93 -3.17 50.28
C GLU A 3 -33.86 -2.87 48.77
N LEU A 4 -33.25 -1.76 48.37
CA LEU A 4 -33.06 -1.40 46.95
C LEU A 4 -32.15 -2.40 46.21
N LEU A 5 -31.15 -2.96 46.92
CA LEU A 5 -30.21 -3.93 46.36
C LEU A 5 -30.82 -5.33 46.16
N HIS A 6 -31.96 -5.62 46.77
CA HIS A 6 -32.67 -6.91 46.62
C HIS A 6 -33.77 -6.87 45.56
N ASN A 7 -34.08 -5.70 44.99
CA ASN A 7 -35.12 -5.57 43.99
C ASN A 7 -34.58 -5.89 42.58
N VAL A 8 -35.13 -6.92 41.95
CA VAL A 8 -34.78 -7.36 40.59
C VAL A 8 -34.99 -6.22 39.57
N GLU A 9 -36.01 -5.39 39.77
CA GLU A 9 -36.30 -4.26 38.90
C GLU A 9 -35.17 -3.22 38.93
N PHE A 10 -34.62 -2.94 40.11
CA PHE A 10 -33.51 -1.99 40.25
C PHE A 10 -32.29 -2.42 39.41
N TRP A 11 -31.96 -3.71 39.44
CA TRP A 11 -30.88 -4.27 38.62
C TRP A 11 -31.21 -4.30 37.13
N GLN A 12 -32.47 -4.51 36.75
CA GLN A 12 -32.90 -4.41 35.35
C GLN A 12 -32.74 -3.00 34.79
N TYR A 13 -33.17 -1.97 35.53
CA TYR A 13 -33.01 -0.58 35.10
C TYR A 13 -31.53 -0.18 35.02
N LEU A 14 -30.73 -0.55 36.03
CA LEU A 14 -29.28 -0.29 36.03
C LEU A 14 -28.55 -1.07 34.93
N SER A 15 -29.09 -2.19 34.47
CA SER A 15 -28.53 -2.95 33.36
C SER A 15 -28.69 -2.23 32.02
N ILE A 16 -29.69 -1.36 31.84
CA ILE A 16 -29.97 -0.69 30.55
C ILE A 16 -28.74 0.11 30.06
N PRO A 17 -28.16 1.04 30.85
CA PRO A 17 -26.98 1.79 30.40
C PRO A 17 -25.74 0.93 30.23
N VAL A 18 -25.55 -0.09 31.06
CA VAL A 18 -24.39 -0.98 30.99
C VAL A 18 -24.44 -1.85 29.73
N VAL A 19 -25.60 -2.43 29.45
CA VAL A 19 -25.84 -3.24 28.24
C VAL A 19 -25.68 -2.37 26.99
N ALA A 20 -26.24 -1.16 26.99
CA ALA A 20 -26.07 -0.21 25.88
C ALA A 20 -24.58 0.16 25.65
N ALA A 21 -23.80 0.34 26.72
CA ALA A 21 -22.36 0.60 26.65
C ALA A 21 -21.59 -0.58 26.03
N VAL A 22 -21.86 -1.80 26.49
CA VAL A 22 -21.22 -3.02 25.96
C VAL A 22 -21.59 -3.23 24.49
N ILE A 23 -22.87 -3.04 24.14
CA ILE A 23 -23.33 -3.12 22.74
C ILE A 23 -22.60 -2.09 21.89
N GLY A 24 -22.54 -0.82 22.31
CA GLY A 24 -21.84 0.23 21.57
C GLY A 24 -20.36 -0.07 21.35
N TRP A 25 -19.70 -0.66 22.33
CA TRP A 25 -18.31 -1.12 22.20
C TRP A 25 -18.16 -2.28 21.21
N VAL A 26 -18.98 -3.33 21.34
CA VAL A 26 -18.94 -4.51 20.46
C VAL A 26 -19.30 -4.17 19.02
N THR A 27 -20.32 -3.34 18.79
CA THR A 27 -20.77 -2.99 17.43
C THR A 27 -19.72 -2.15 16.71
N ASN A 28 -19.09 -1.19 17.38
CA ASN A 28 -18.01 -0.39 16.81
C ASN A 28 -16.77 -1.26 16.50
N TRP A 29 -16.38 -2.14 17.44
CA TRP A 29 -15.30 -3.10 17.20
C TRP A 29 -15.57 -4.00 15.99
N LEU A 30 -16.79 -4.53 15.91
CA LEU A 30 -17.21 -5.38 14.80
C LEU A 30 -17.22 -4.61 13.47
N ALA A 31 -17.70 -3.36 13.46
CA ALA A 31 -17.71 -2.50 12.27
C ALA A 31 -16.31 -2.28 11.69
N ILE A 32 -15.33 -1.98 12.56
CA ILE A 32 -13.92 -1.84 12.13
C ILE A 32 -13.41 -3.18 11.60
N LYS A 33 -13.64 -4.28 12.33
CA LYS A 33 -13.20 -5.61 11.89
C LYS A 33 -13.78 -6.00 10.53
N MET A 34 -15.06 -5.71 10.29
CA MET A 34 -15.74 -5.96 9.01
C MET A 34 -15.27 -5.05 7.86
N THR A 35 -14.65 -3.91 8.18
CA THR A 35 -14.07 -3.01 7.16
C THR A 35 -12.81 -3.63 6.56
N PHE A 36 -11.98 -4.24 7.40
CA PHE A 36 -10.67 -4.76 7.00
C PHE A 36 -10.67 -6.26 6.69
N TYR A 37 -11.55 -7.04 7.31
CA TYR A 37 -11.52 -8.50 7.22
C TYR A 37 -12.86 -9.11 6.79
N PRO A 38 -12.82 -10.28 6.11
CA PRO A 38 -11.64 -10.99 5.61
C PRO A 38 -11.05 -10.36 4.34
N LEU A 39 -9.77 -10.62 4.07
CA LEU A 39 -9.06 -10.10 2.89
C LEU A 39 -9.63 -10.62 1.57
N GLU A 40 -9.98 -11.91 1.57
CA GLU A 40 -10.66 -12.57 0.47
C GLU A 40 -12.10 -12.87 0.85
N PHE A 41 -12.96 -12.97 -0.16
CA PHE A 41 -14.37 -13.31 0.06
C PHE A 41 -14.49 -14.69 0.71
N VAL A 42 -15.17 -14.74 1.86
CA VAL A 42 -15.48 -15.99 2.57
C VAL A 42 -16.99 -16.20 2.53
N GLY A 43 -17.43 -17.34 1.98
CA GLY A 43 -18.83 -17.75 1.91
C GLY A 43 -19.22 -18.38 0.57
N ILE A 44 -20.53 -18.51 0.34
CA ILE A 44 -21.15 -19.07 -0.86
C ILE A 44 -21.60 -17.94 -1.78
N ARG A 45 -20.99 -17.83 -2.96
CA ARG A 45 -21.44 -16.90 -4.02
C ARG A 45 -22.83 -17.30 -4.52
N PRO A 46 -23.72 -16.36 -4.88
CA PRO A 46 -23.47 -14.92 -5.03
C PRO A 46 -23.90 -14.04 -3.84
N ILE A 47 -24.59 -14.58 -2.83
CA ILE A 47 -25.29 -13.74 -1.81
C ILE A 47 -24.81 -14.00 -0.37
N TRP A 48 -24.27 -15.19 -0.10
CA TRP A 48 -23.99 -15.65 1.26
C TRP A 48 -22.50 -15.62 1.57
N GLY A 49 -21.89 -14.45 1.62
CA GLY A 49 -20.52 -14.31 2.10
C GLY A 49 -20.13 -12.88 2.40
N TRP A 50 -18.98 -12.75 3.07
CA TRP A 50 -18.45 -11.47 3.51
C TRP A 50 -17.01 -11.31 3.02
N GLN A 51 -16.69 -10.08 2.62
CA GLN A 51 -15.33 -9.63 2.39
C GLN A 51 -15.21 -8.25 3.03
N GLY A 52 -14.02 -7.94 3.56
CA GLY A 52 -13.73 -6.61 4.06
C GLY A 52 -14.05 -5.55 3.01
N ILE A 53 -14.61 -4.42 3.45
CA ILE A 53 -14.97 -3.29 2.59
C ILE A 53 -13.75 -2.78 1.80
N ILE A 54 -12.61 -2.59 2.45
CA ILE A 54 -11.38 -2.12 1.79
C ILE A 54 -10.82 -3.17 0.82
N PRO A 55 -10.59 -4.44 1.22
CA PRO A 55 -10.12 -5.49 0.31
C PRO A 55 -11.02 -5.75 -0.91
N SER A 56 -12.34 -5.67 -0.74
CA SER A 56 -13.30 -5.90 -1.84
C SER A 56 -13.26 -4.80 -2.91
N LYS A 57 -12.77 -3.61 -2.55
CA LYS A 57 -12.64 -2.44 -3.44
C LYS A 57 -11.19 -2.00 -3.64
N ALA A 58 -10.23 -2.90 -3.46
CA ALA A 58 -8.81 -2.55 -3.39
C ALA A 58 -8.32 -1.63 -4.51
N ARG A 59 -8.58 -1.97 -5.78
CA ARG A 59 -8.16 -1.14 -6.94
C ARG A 59 -8.75 0.27 -6.92
N LYS A 60 -10.01 0.42 -6.52
CA LYS A 60 -10.69 1.73 -6.45
C LYS A 60 -10.12 2.58 -5.30
N MET A 61 -9.86 1.95 -4.15
CA MET A 61 -9.27 2.62 -2.98
C MET A 61 -7.83 3.03 -3.23
N ALA A 62 -7.05 2.16 -3.87
CA ALA A 62 -5.69 2.45 -4.31
C ALA A 62 -5.67 3.66 -5.26
N ALA A 63 -6.49 3.65 -6.32
CA ALA A 63 -6.57 4.75 -7.28
C ALA A 63 -6.85 6.10 -6.60
N LYS A 64 -7.84 6.16 -5.71
CA LYS A 64 -8.15 7.38 -4.95
C LYS A 64 -7.01 7.84 -4.04
N SER A 65 -6.41 6.92 -3.29
CA SER A 65 -5.30 7.25 -2.39
C SER A 65 -4.12 7.82 -3.18
N VAL A 66 -3.81 7.20 -4.32
CA VAL A 66 -2.72 7.60 -5.22
C VAL A 66 -3.01 8.95 -5.88
N ASP A 67 -4.23 9.16 -6.36
CA ASP A 67 -4.64 10.43 -6.98
C ASP A 67 -4.52 11.62 -6.04
N ALA A 68 -4.90 11.42 -4.78
CA ALA A 68 -4.79 12.45 -3.77
C ALA A 68 -3.32 12.72 -3.38
N THR A 69 -2.47 11.69 -3.42
CA THR A 69 -1.13 11.70 -2.86
C THR A 69 -0.02 12.07 -3.86
N ILE A 70 0.02 11.45 -5.05
CA ILE A 70 1.11 11.64 -6.02
C ILE A 70 1.22 13.10 -6.45
N ALA A 71 0.09 13.78 -6.68
CA ALA A 71 0.07 15.19 -7.08
C ALA A 71 0.69 16.14 -6.04
N LYS A 72 0.88 15.68 -4.80
CA LYS A 72 1.34 16.49 -3.66
C LYS A 72 2.73 16.12 -3.15
N ILE A 73 3.27 14.96 -3.55
CA ILE A 73 4.50 14.43 -2.98
C ILE A 73 5.75 14.69 -3.84
N GLY A 74 5.64 14.72 -5.17
CA GLY A 74 6.80 15.01 -6.02
C GLY A 74 6.66 14.51 -7.44
N THR A 75 7.65 14.81 -8.28
CA THR A 75 7.70 14.34 -9.66
C THR A 75 8.36 12.97 -9.77
N VAL A 76 8.14 12.31 -10.92
CA VAL A 76 8.79 11.04 -11.27
C VAL A 76 10.32 11.20 -11.27
N GLN A 77 10.81 12.30 -11.87
CA GLN A 77 12.22 12.64 -11.91
C GLN A 77 12.82 12.76 -10.51
N GLU A 78 12.16 13.52 -9.62
CA GLU A 78 12.66 13.71 -8.26
C GLU A 78 12.80 12.39 -7.52
N ILE A 79 11.81 11.48 -7.62
CA ILE A 79 11.89 10.16 -6.97
C ILE A 79 13.05 9.34 -7.55
N PHE A 80 13.24 9.37 -8.87
CA PHE A 80 14.34 8.64 -9.52
C PHE A 80 15.71 9.21 -9.14
N ASP A 81 15.85 10.53 -9.09
CA ASP A 81 17.09 11.20 -8.68
C ASP A 81 17.46 10.88 -7.22
N GLN A 82 16.47 10.68 -6.34
CA GLN A 82 16.72 10.24 -4.95
C GLN A 82 17.24 8.81 -4.84
N ILE A 83 16.98 7.95 -5.85
CA ILE A 83 17.61 6.63 -5.92
C ILE A 83 19.11 6.76 -6.22
N ASP A 84 19.54 7.91 -6.75
CA ASP A 84 20.88 8.21 -7.23
C ASP A 84 21.27 7.32 -8.41
N PRO A 85 21.16 7.83 -9.66
CA PRO A 85 21.48 7.07 -10.86
C PRO A 85 22.91 6.53 -10.87
N HIS A 86 23.89 7.26 -10.30
CA HIS A 86 25.27 6.78 -10.24
C HIS A 86 25.42 5.60 -9.28
N VAL A 87 24.76 5.67 -8.14
CA VAL A 87 24.73 4.57 -7.16
C VAL A 87 24.00 3.34 -7.73
N LEU A 88 22.95 3.54 -8.53
CA LEU A 88 22.29 2.48 -9.28
C LEU A 88 23.23 1.82 -10.31
N ALA A 89 23.99 2.63 -11.07
CA ALA A 89 24.96 2.15 -12.04
C ALA A 89 26.08 1.35 -11.35
N GLU A 90 26.68 1.87 -10.28
CA GLU A 90 27.70 1.21 -9.48
C GLU A 90 27.20 -0.12 -8.93
N TYR A 91 25.97 -0.15 -8.41
CA TYR A 91 25.33 -1.38 -7.94
C TYR A 91 25.18 -2.41 -9.06
N VAL A 92 24.72 -2.02 -10.24
CA VAL A 92 24.61 -2.94 -11.40
C VAL A 92 25.99 -3.47 -11.79
N ILE A 93 27.01 -2.60 -11.86
CA ILE A 93 28.39 -2.99 -12.18
C ILE A 93 28.90 -4.01 -11.15
N HIS A 94 28.73 -3.74 -9.86
CA HIS A 94 29.18 -4.62 -8.78
C HIS A 94 28.55 -6.02 -8.82
N ASN A 95 27.31 -6.13 -9.33
CA ASN A 95 26.63 -7.41 -9.46
C ASN A 95 26.95 -8.13 -10.78
N VAL A 96 27.17 -7.40 -11.87
CA VAL A 96 27.37 -7.97 -13.22
C VAL A 96 28.84 -8.29 -13.50
N GLU A 97 29.77 -7.46 -13.03
CA GLU A 97 31.20 -7.62 -13.31
C GLU A 97 31.76 -8.97 -12.81
N PRO A 98 31.48 -9.43 -11.57
CA PRO A 98 32.01 -10.70 -11.07
C PRO A 98 31.50 -11.92 -11.82
N ARG A 99 30.32 -11.80 -12.46
CA ARG A 99 29.63 -12.89 -13.19
C ARG A 99 29.78 -12.78 -14.70
N THR A 100 30.60 -11.86 -15.19
CA THR A 100 30.79 -11.64 -16.63
C THR A 100 31.26 -12.90 -17.35
N GLU A 101 32.18 -13.67 -16.76
CA GLU A 101 32.68 -14.93 -17.34
C GLU A 101 31.56 -15.96 -17.46
N GLU A 102 30.78 -16.15 -16.40
CA GLU A 102 29.60 -17.03 -16.36
C GLU A 102 28.58 -16.64 -17.44
N TYR A 103 28.26 -15.35 -17.57
CA TYR A 103 27.27 -14.87 -18.55
C TYR A 103 27.75 -15.02 -19.99
N VAL A 104 29.03 -14.76 -20.26
CA VAL A 104 29.62 -14.95 -21.59
C VAL A 104 29.64 -16.43 -21.94
N ASP A 105 30.07 -17.29 -21.02
CA ASP A 105 30.11 -18.74 -21.24
C ASP A 105 28.73 -19.33 -21.47
N GLU A 106 27.76 -19.00 -20.63
CA GLU A 106 26.39 -19.48 -20.77
C GLU A 106 25.81 -19.12 -22.13
N LEU A 107 26.01 -17.87 -22.57
CA LEU A 107 25.54 -17.40 -23.86
C LEU A 107 26.25 -18.10 -25.03
N MET A 108 27.57 -18.17 -24.99
CA MET A 108 28.38 -18.70 -26.09
C MET A 108 28.25 -20.22 -26.20
N LEU A 109 28.17 -20.95 -25.10
CA LEU A 109 27.91 -22.40 -25.10
C LEU A 109 26.51 -22.73 -25.60
N LYS A 110 25.52 -21.85 -25.34
CA LYS A 110 24.15 -22.06 -25.80
C LYS A 110 23.99 -21.79 -27.30
N GLU A 111 24.52 -20.68 -27.79
CA GLU A 111 24.32 -20.25 -29.19
C GLU A 111 25.39 -20.81 -30.15
N TYR A 112 26.63 -20.97 -29.68
CA TYR A 112 27.78 -21.39 -30.50
C TYR A 112 28.73 -22.38 -29.76
N PRO A 113 28.23 -23.54 -29.29
CA PRO A 113 28.99 -24.48 -28.45
C PRO A 113 30.30 -24.91 -29.09
N THR A 114 30.25 -25.38 -30.34
CA THR A 114 31.44 -25.87 -31.06
C THR A 114 32.50 -24.79 -31.26
N PHE A 115 32.12 -23.54 -31.46
CA PHE A 115 33.09 -22.45 -31.59
C PHE A 115 33.74 -22.15 -30.24
N TRP A 116 32.93 -22.07 -29.18
CA TRP A 116 33.41 -21.68 -27.86
C TRP A 116 34.31 -22.74 -27.22
N GLU A 117 33.97 -24.02 -27.35
CA GLU A 117 34.76 -25.14 -26.84
C GLU A 117 36.13 -25.28 -27.53
N ASN A 118 36.21 -24.94 -28.82
CA ASN A 118 37.45 -25.03 -29.59
C ASN A 118 38.32 -23.76 -29.48
N LEU A 119 37.86 -22.73 -28.78
CA LEU A 119 38.59 -21.47 -28.65
C LEU A 119 39.73 -21.61 -27.63
N PRO A 120 40.98 -21.23 -27.96
CA PRO A 120 42.07 -21.23 -27.00
C PRO A 120 41.76 -20.38 -25.76
N SER A 121 42.22 -20.80 -24.58
CA SER A 121 41.95 -20.10 -23.31
C SER A 121 42.41 -18.63 -23.33
N SER A 122 43.49 -18.31 -24.05
CA SER A 122 43.94 -16.92 -24.24
C SER A 122 42.92 -16.06 -24.99
N ALA A 123 42.25 -16.61 -26.00
CA ALA A 123 41.21 -15.91 -26.75
C ALA A 123 39.93 -15.75 -25.93
N ARG A 124 39.54 -16.76 -25.13
CA ARG A 124 38.41 -16.64 -24.19
C ARG A 124 38.66 -15.56 -23.14
N ASN A 125 39.84 -15.56 -22.53
CA ASN A 125 40.24 -14.53 -21.56
C ASN A 125 40.22 -13.13 -22.16
N MET A 126 40.63 -12.96 -23.42
CA MET A 126 40.55 -11.68 -24.12
C MET A 126 39.10 -11.21 -24.30
N VAL A 127 38.16 -12.12 -24.58
CA VAL A 127 36.73 -11.80 -24.65
C VAL A 127 36.21 -11.36 -23.27
N TYR A 128 36.50 -12.11 -22.21
CA TYR A 128 36.06 -11.76 -20.86
C TYR A 128 36.59 -10.39 -20.43
N GLU A 129 37.89 -10.14 -20.62
CA GLU A 129 38.53 -8.86 -20.31
C GLU A 129 37.94 -7.70 -21.09
N ARG A 130 37.61 -7.92 -22.37
CA ARG A 130 37.01 -6.88 -23.20
C ARG A 130 35.59 -6.55 -22.74
N VAL A 131 34.79 -7.56 -22.41
CA VAL A 131 33.45 -7.35 -21.85
C VAL A 131 33.56 -6.62 -20.52
N ARG A 132 34.41 -7.09 -19.60
CA ARG A 132 34.63 -6.47 -18.29
C ARG A 132 35.01 -4.99 -18.39
N LYS A 133 35.89 -4.63 -19.33
CA LYS A 133 36.31 -3.23 -19.55
C LYS A 133 35.24 -2.35 -20.18
N SER A 134 34.37 -2.89 -21.01
CA SER A 134 33.29 -2.12 -21.65
C SER A 134 32.06 -1.98 -20.74
N THR A 135 31.80 -2.94 -19.84
CA THR A 135 30.60 -2.95 -18.98
C THR A 135 30.36 -1.65 -18.21
N PRO A 136 31.34 -1.06 -17.47
CA PRO A 136 31.08 0.14 -16.66
C PRO A 136 30.50 1.30 -17.48
N GLN A 137 31.18 1.67 -18.57
CA GLN A 137 30.73 2.76 -19.44
C GLN A 137 29.36 2.48 -20.08
N LEU A 138 29.07 1.23 -20.42
CA LEU A 138 27.78 0.86 -21.00
C LEU A 138 26.64 0.97 -19.99
N VAL A 139 26.91 0.59 -18.74
CA VAL A 139 25.93 0.73 -17.65
C VAL A 139 25.70 2.19 -17.31
N ASP A 140 26.76 2.99 -17.19
CA ASP A 140 26.65 4.44 -16.94
C ASP A 140 25.81 5.12 -18.01
N ASN A 141 26.16 4.93 -19.30
CA ASN A 141 25.42 5.51 -20.41
C ASN A 141 23.96 5.05 -20.48
N LEU A 142 23.69 3.78 -20.09
CA LEU A 142 22.34 3.25 -20.05
C LEU A 142 21.52 3.90 -18.95
N VAL A 143 22.09 4.03 -17.75
CA VAL A 143 21.41 4.63 -16.60
C VAL A 143 21.18 6.13 -16.83
N ASP A 144 22.13 6.84 -17.46
CA ASP A 144 21.97 8.23 -17.88
C ASP A 144 20.82 8.38 -18.89
N ASP A 145 20.79 7.58 -19.96
CA ASP A 145 19.72 7.63 -20.97
C ASP A 145 18.35 7.26 -20.34
N LEU A 146 18.31 6.32 -19.39
CA LEU A 146 17.09 6.00 -18.63
C LEU A 146 16.65 7.18 -17.76
N SER A 147 17.58 7.85 -17.08
CA SER A 147 17.31 9.03 -16.26
C SER A 147 16.73 10.18 -17.09
N GLU A 148 17.33 10.49 -18.24
CA GLU A 148 16.86 11.53 -19.16
C GLU A 148 15.45 11.24 -19.73
N ASN A 149 15.07 9.97 -19.82
CA ASN A 149 13.79 9.54 -20.40
C ASN A 149 12.77 9.07 -19.35
N ILE A 150 13.06 9.18 -18.04
CA ILE A 150 12.30 8.49 -16.99
C ILE A 150 10.81 8.83 -16.98
N GLU A 151 10.44 10.09 -17.24
CA GLU A 151 9.04 10.54 -17.31
C GLU A 151 8.24 9.80 -18.40
N GLY A 152 8.89 9.43 -19.49
CA GLY A 152 8.29 8.66 -20.59
C GLY A 152 8.34 7.15 -20.38
N LEU A 153 9.05 6.67 -19.37
CA LEU A 153 9.26 5.24 -19.10
C LEU A 153 8.48 4.75 -17.88
N LEU A 154 8.33 5.58 -16.85
CA LEU A 154 7.79 5.18 -15.55
C LEU A 154 6.39 5.78 -15.31
N ASP A 155 5.38 4.91 -15.31
CA ASP A 155 4.04 5.24 -14.81
C ASP A 155 3.93 4.92 -13.31
N ILE A 156 4.33 5.87 -12.45
CA ILE A 156 4.26 5.70 -10.99
C ILE A 156 2.81 5.43 -10.55
N LYS A 157 1.85 6.17 -11.11
CA LYS A 157 0.44 6.04 -10.71
C LYS A 157 -0.07 4.63 -11.00
N GLY A 158 0.13 4.13 -12.22
CA GLY A 158 -0.22 2.77 -12.59
C GLY A 158 0.47 1.73 -11.72
N MET A 159 1.78 1.87 -11.51
CA MET A 159 2.59 0.97 -10.67
C MET A 159 2.03 0.84 -9.25
N VAL A 160 1.78 1.97 -8.57
CA VAL A 160 1.26 1.95 -7.19
C VAL A 160 -0.14 1.33 -7.13
N ILE A 161 -1.02 1.67 -8.08
CA ILE A 161 -2.39 1.13 -8.12
C ILE A 161 -2.36 -0.38 -8.33
N ASP A 162 -1.56 -0.87 -9.28
CA ASP A 162 -1.47 -2.29 -9.58
C ASP A 162 -0.86 -3.06 -8.42
N ARG A 163 0.17 -2.50 -7.75
CA ARG A 163 0.78 -3.09 -6.56
C ARG A 163 -0.22 -3.23 -5.41
N LEU A 164 -0.94 -2.15 -5.07
CA LEU A 164 -1.94 -2.16 -4.00
C LEU A 164 -3.19 -3.00 -4.34
N ALA A 165 -3.55 -3.10 -5.63
CA ALA A 165 -4.65 -3.95 -6.08
C ALA A 165 -4.30 -5.44 -6.02
N ALA A 166 -3.05 -5.79 -6.33
CA ALA A 166 -2.53 -7.15 -6.25
C ALA A 166 -2.31 -7.58 -4.79
N ASP A 167 -1.78 -6.69 -3.95
CA ASP A 167 -1.52 -6.95 -2.54
C ASP A 167 -2.53 -6.26 -1.61
N LYS A 168 -3.66 -6.93 -1.39
CA LYS A 168 -4.70 -6.45 -0.45
C LYS A 168 -4.21 -6.39 0.99
N ARG A 169 -3.15 -7.15 1.36
CA ARG A 169 -2.58 -7.10 2.71
C ARG A 169 -1.87 -5.78 2.93
N LEU A 170 -1.03 -5.40 1.97
CA LEU A 170 -0.32 -4.13 1.99
C LEU A 170 -1.29 -2.94 2.05
N LEU A 171 -2.35 -2.96 1.22
CA LEU A 171 -3.38 -1.93 1.26
C LEU A 171 -4.01 -1.83 2.65
N ASN A 172 -4.41 -2.95 3.25
CA ASN A 172 -4.99 -2.97 4.59
C ASN A 172 -3.99 -2.51 5.66
N GLN A 173 -2.73 -2.90 5.55
CA GLN A 173 -1.67 -2.51 6.48
C GLN A 173 -1.50 -0.99 6.52
N ILE A 174 -1.48 -0.32 5.36
CA ILE A 174 -1.42 1.15 5.29
C ILE A 174 -2.54 1.79 6.11
N PHE A 175 -3.79 1.37 5.89
CA PHE A 175 -4.92 1.94 6.62
C PHE A 175 -4.90 1.61 8.12
N LEU A 176 -4.53 0.37 8.49
CA LEU A 176 -4.49 -0.08 9.87
C LEU A 176 -3.41 0.64 10.67
N GLU A 177 -2.19 0.76 10.13
CA GLU A 177 -1.09 1.44 10.82
C GLU A 177 -1.33 2.95 10.92
N CYS A 178 -1.80 3.58 9.85
CA CYS A 178 -2.12 5.02 9.87
C CYS A 178 -3.27 5.34 10.84
N GLY A 179 -4.30 4.48 10.89
CA GLY A 179 -5.54 4.71 11.63
C GLY A 179 -5.65 4.06 13.00
N ASP A 180 -4.62 3.32 13.48
CA ASP A 180 -4.73 2.47 14.67
C ASP A 180 -5.26 3.21 15.91
N LYS A 181 -4.77 4.44 16.18
CA LYS A 181 -5.25 5.22 17.34
C LYS A 181 -6.68 5.71 17.14
N GLU A 182 -7.06 6.12 15.94
CA GLU A 182 -8.43 6.56 15.62
C GLU A 182 -9.41 5.40 15.71
N PHE A 183 -9.02 4.21 15.24
CA PHE A 183 -9.83 3.00 15.37
C PHE A 183 -10.03 2.61 16.84
N ARG A 184 -8.96 2.61 17.64
CA ARG A 184 -9.08 2.39 19.10
C ARG A 184 -9.98 3.43 19.77
N PHE A 185 -9.89 4.69 19.34
CA PHE A 185 -10.78 5.73 19.82
C PHE A 185 -12.25 5.47 19.43
N ILE A 186 -12.55 5.07 18.20
CA ILE A 186 -13.92 4.73 17.76
C ILE A 186 -14.49 3.59 18.62
N VAL A 187 -13.71 2.54 18.86
CA VAL A 187 -14.14 1.40 19.67
C VAL A 187 -14.39 1.82 21.12
N ASN A 188 -13.42 2.51 21.74
CA ASN A 188 -13.52 2.88 23.15
C ASN A 188 -14.59 3.95 23.39
N SER A 189 -14.72 4.94 22.51
CA SER A 189 -15.79 5.95 22.57
C SER A 189 -17.17 5.32 22.42
N GLY A 190 -17.29 4.20 21.70
CA GLY A 190 -18.51 3.40 21.61
C GLY A 190 -19.10 3.01 22.96
N PHE A 191 -18.23 2.66 23.92
CA PHE A 191 -18.65 2.37 25.29
C PHE A 191 -19.25 3.60 25.99
N TYR A 192 -18.55 4.73 25.96
CA TYR A 192 -18.98 5.95 26.67
C TYR A 192 -20.26 6.55 26.08
N PHE A 193 -20.37 6.60 24.75
CA PHE A 193 -21.59 7.06 24.09
C PHE A 193 -22.75 6.08 24.29
N GLY A 194 -22.50 4.77 24.18
CA GLY A 194 -23.50 3.75 24.48
C GLY A 194 -24.03 3.87 25.91
N PHE A 195 -23.16 4.11 26.90
CA PHE A 195 -23.56 4.36 28.28
C PHE A 195 -24.42 5.64 28.42
N LEU A 196 -23.96 6.75 27.85
CA LEU A 196 -24.65 8.05 27.93
C LEU A 196 -26.05 7.97 27.30
N PHE A 197 -26.17 7.39 26.12
CA PHE A 197 -27.48 7.19 25.48
C PHE A 197 -28.32 6.16 26.22
N GLY A 198 -27.70 5.14 26.81
CA GLY A 198 -28.37 4.17 27.65
C GLY A 198 -29.01 4.80 28.90
N LEU A 199 -28.42 5.86 29.48
CA LEU A 199 -29.06 6.64 30.55
C LEU A 199 -30.33 7.36 30.05
N VAL A 200 -30.28 7.91 28.83
CA VAL A 200 -31.45 8.54 28.21
C VAL A 200 -32.52 7.49 27.92
N GLN A 201 -32.14 6.34 27.38
CA GLN A 201 -33.01 5.19 27.13
C GLN A 201 -33.67 4.69 28.42
N MET A 202 -32.91 4.58 29.52
CA MET A 202 -33.42 4.22 30.84
C MET A 202 -34.45 5.22 31.34
N GLY A 203 -34.19 6.53 31.19
CA GLY A 203 -35.14 7.58 31.54
C GLY A 203 -36.43 7.51 30.72
N VAL A 204 -36.33 7.27 29.41
CA VAL A 204 -37.52 7.12 28.55
C VAL A 204 -38.31 5.86 28.90
N TRP A 205 -37.62 4.75 29.13
CA TRP A 205 -38.24 3.48 29.54
C TRP A 205 -39.01 3.61 30.86
N TYR A 206 -38.50 4.41 31.80
CA TYR A 206 -39.18 4.69 33.06
C TYR A 206 -40.56 5.36 32.88
N PHE A 207 -40.70 6.25 31.89
CA PHE A 207 -41.98 6.92 31.61
C PHE A 207 -42.85 6.20 30.58
N TYR A 208 -42.25 5.43 29.67
CA TYR A 208 -42.94 4.81 28.54
C TYR A 208 -42.35 3.44 28.16
N GLN A 209 -43.02 2.37 28.58
CA GLN A 209 -42.57 0.98 28.46
C GLN A 209 -43.13 0.27 27.21
N ALA A 210 -43.09 0.92 26.05
CA ALA A 210 -43.52 0.26 24.81
C ALA A 210 -42.44 -0.68 24.27
N TRP A 211 -42.85 -1.83 23.73
CA TRP A 211 -41.96 -2.88 23.21
C TRP A 211 -40.94 -2.40 22.18
N TRP A 212 -41.25 -1.35 21.43
CA TRP A 212 -40.39 -0.79 20.38
C TRP A 212 -39.32 0.18 20.91
N VAL A 213 -39.42 0.62 22.17
CA VAL A 213 -38.49 1.63 22.74
C VAL A 213 -37.06 1.11 22.77
N LEU A 214 -36.82 -0.10 23.29
CA LEU A 214 -35.46 -0.66 23.36
C LEU A 214 -34.87 -0.93 21.96
N PRO A 215 -35.59 -1.56 21.00
CA PRO A 215 -35.12 -1.68 19.62
C PRO A 215 -34.83 -0.35 18.92
N PHE A 216 -35.71 0.65 19.08
CA PHE A 216 -35.55 1.95 18.46
C PHE A 216 -34.34 2.71 19.03
N PHE A 217 -34.19 2.72 20.35
CA PHE A 217 -33.02 3.32 20.97
C PHE A 217 -31.74 2.57 20.62
N GLY A 218 -31.76 1.23 20.55
CA GLY A 218 -30.63 0.45 20.05
C GLY A 218 -30.19 0.89 18.65
N LEU A 219 -31.15 1.06 17.73
CA LEU A 219 -30.90 1.59 16.39
C LEU A 219 -30.30 2.99 16.43
N LEU A 220 -30.93 3.90 17.17
CA LEU A 220 -30.52 5.30 17.30
C LEU A 220 -29.10 5.40 17.88
N VAL A 221 -28.79 4.62 18.91
CA VAL A 221 -27.47 4.57 19.54
C VAL A 221 -26.42 4.05 18.57
N GLY A 222 -26.69 2.96 17.86
CA GLY A 222 -25.79 2.41 16.85
C GLY A 222 -25.51 3.41 15.72
N TRP A 223 -26.54 4.13 15.27
CA TRP A 223 -26.43 5.18 14.26
C TRP A 223 -25.65 6.40 14.77
N ALA A 224 -26.09 6.99 15.89
CA ALA A 224 -25.56 8.23 16.43
C ALA A 224 -24.11 8.09 16.88
N THR A 225 -23.77 6.99 17.55
CA THR A 225 -22.42 6.74 18.05
C THR A 225 -21.41 6.65 16.91
N ASN A 226 -21.72 5.90 15.85
CA ASN A 226 -20.84 5.80 14.68
C ASN A 226 -20.73 7.14 13.93
N TRP A 227 -21.84 7.87 13.77
CA TRP A 227 -21.83 9.18 13.14
C TRP A 227 -21.01 10.21 13.93
N ILE A 228 -21.13 10.24 15.26
CA ILE A 228 -20.33 11.12 16.13
C ILE A 228 -18.86 10.75 16.05
N ALA A 229 -18.52 9.47 16.19
CA ALA A 229 -17.13 9.00 16.20
C ALA A 229 -16.40 9.40 14.89
N LEU A 230 -17.02 9.17 13.73
CA LEU A 230 -16.47 9.57 12.43
C LEU A 230 -16.30 11.09 12.32
N ASN A 231 -17.29 11.87 12.77
CA ASN A 231 -17.18 13.33 12.74
C ASN A 231 -16.05 13.84 13.64
N VAL A 232 -15.85 13.28 14.84
CA VAL A 232 -14.79 13.72 15.78
C VAL A 232 -13.40 13.39 15.25
N ILE A 233 -13.26 12.34 14.45
CA ILE A 233 -11.96 11.97 13.85
C ILE A 233 -11.52 13.00 12.81
N PHE A 234 -12.43 13.40 11.90
CA PHE A 234 -12.06 14.23 10.75
C PHE A 234 -12.42 15.71 10.91
N ARG A 235 -13.25 16.11 11.89
CA ARG A 235 -13.69 17.50 12.07
C ARG A 235 -13.50 18.00 13.50
N PRO A 236 -13.25 19.31 13.71
CA PRO A 236 -13.08 20.35 12.69
C PRO A 236 -11.70 20.29 12.00
N LEU A 237 -11.66 20.76 10.75
CA LEU A 237 -10.45 20.88 9.91
C LEU A 237 -9.38 21.74 10.60
N GLU A 238 -9.74 22.99 10.85
CA GLU A 238 -8.88 23.95 11.54
C GLU A 238 -9.09 23.87 13.05
N PRO A 239 -8.02 24.01 13.86
CA PRO A 239 -8.12 23.98 15.31
C PRO A 239 -8.96 25.15 15.82
N ARG A 240 -10.12 24.83 16.40
CA ARG A 240 -11.01 25.80 17.04
C ARG A 240 -10.76 25.86 18.54
N LYS A 241 -10.56 27.07 19.06
CA LYS A 241 -10.49 27.31 20.51
C LYS A 241 -11.91 27.42 21.06
N ILE A 242 -12.28 26.54 21.99
CA ILE A 242 -13.49 26.67 22.80
C ILE A 242 -13.03 26.82 24.25
N GLY A 243 -12.96 28.06 24.74
CA GLY A 243 -12.39 28.37 26.05
C GLY A 243 -10.92 27.93 26.16
N PRO A 244 -10.51 27.19 27.22
CA PRO A 244 -9.14 26.71 27.39
C PRO A 244 -8.79 25.51 26.50
N PHE A 245 -9.77 24.89 25.82
CA PHE A 245 -9.57 23.67 25.04
C PHE A 245 -9.44 23.96 23.54
N LYS A 246 -8.53 23.23 22.86
CA LYS A 246 -8.38 23.25 21.40
C LYS A 246 -9.00 21.99 20.78
N LEU A 247 -10.12 22.17 20.06
CA LEU A 247 -10.78 21.11 19.32
C LEU A 247 -10.30 21.11 17.86
N GLN A 248 -9.87 19.94 17.41
CA GLN A 248 -9.47 19.65 16.04
C GLN A 248 -9.70 18.17 15.83
N GLY A 249 -10.01 17.76 14.60
CA GLY A 249 -10.15 16.34 14.26
C GLY A 249 -8.94 15.55 14.76
N LEU A 250 -9.20 14.42 15.44
CA LEU A 250 -8.14 13.60 16.05
C LEU A 250 -7.08 13.17 15.03
N PHE A 251 -7.53 12.86 13.81
CA PHE A 251 -6.65 12.48 12.71
C PHE A 251 -5.70 13.60 12.31
N LEU A 252 -6.22 14.82 12.20
CA LEU A 252 -5.44 16.01 11.83
C LEU A 252 -4.43 16.40 12.92
N LYS A 253 -4.76 16.18 14.20
CA LYS A 253 -3.80 16.37 15.30
C LYS A 253 -2.59 15.45 15.20
N ARG A 254 -2.72 14.30 14.54
CA ARG A 254 -1.68 13.29 14.34
C ARG A 254 -1.03 13.33 12.96
N GLN A 255 -1.18 14.43 12.22
CA GLN A 255 -0.63 14.57 10.86
C GLN A 255 0.83 14.10 10.73
N ARG A 256 1.71 14.48 11.66
CA ARG A 256 3.13 14.08 11.66
C ARG A 256 3.31 12.56 11.78
N GLU A 257 2.65 11.94 12.74
CA GLU A 257 2.76 10.50 13.00
C GLU A 257 2.16 9.67 11.87
N VAL A 258 1.02 10.12 11.31
CA VAL A 258 0.40 9.47 10.17
C VAL A 258 1.25 9.61 8.91
N ALA A 259 1.85 10.79 8.68
CA ALA A 259 2.74 11.01 7.55
C ALA A 259 3.98 10.11 7.62
N GLU A 260 4.60 9.98 8.80
CA GLU A 260 5.74 9.07 9.02
C GLU A 260 5.36 7.61 8.72
N SER A 261 4.28 7.10 9.31
CA SER A 261 3.83 5.70 9.07
C SER A 261 3.46 5.47 7.61
N PHE A 262 2.73 6.39 6.98
CA PHE A 262 2.33 6.28 5.59
C PHE A 262 3.54 6.29 4.64
N CYS A 263 4.43 7.27 4.79
CA CYS A 263 5.62 7.40 3.94
C CYS A 263 6.57 6.22 4.11
N HIS A 264 6.72 5.70 5.34
CA HIS A 264 7.52 4.50 5.59
C HIS A 264 7.03 3.32 4.76
N ILE A 265 5.73 2.99 4.85
CA ILE A 265 5.16 1.85 4.11
C ILE A 265 5.25 2.09 2.60
N VAL A 266 4.90 3.29 2.11
CA VAL A 266 4.92 3.57 0.67
C VAL A 266 6.33 3.48 0.09
N THR A 267 7.35 3.95 0.81
CA THR A 267 8.74 3.92 0.31
C THR A 267 9.36 2.54 0.39
N HIS A 268 9.13 1.81 1.48
CA HIS A 268 9.77 0.52 1.72
C HIS A 268 9.06 -0.67 1.05
N GLU A 269 7.76 -0.56 0.73
CA GLU A 269 6.99 -1.68 0.15
C GLU A 269 6.53 -1.43 -1.30
N ILE A 270 6.48 -0.15 -1.73
CA ILE A 270 5.94 0.24 -3.04
C ILE A 270 7.00 0.89 -3.92
N LEU A 271 7.62 1.98 -3.47
CA LEU A 271 8.61 2.75 -4.24
C LEU A 271 10.04 2.20 -4.09
N THR A 272 10.18 0.88 -4.02
CA THR A 272 11.50 0.22 -3.97
C THR A 272 12.16 0.23 -5.34
N VAL A 273 13.49 0.13 -5.37
CA VAL A 273 14.25 0.09 -6.63
C VAL A 273 13.81 -1.10 -7.49
N GLY A 274 13.66 -2.29 -6.90
CA GLY A 274 13.17 -3.47 -7.63
C GLY A 274 11.81 -3.24 -8.30
N ASN A 275 10.86 -2.63 -7.58
CA ASN A 275 9.53 -2.32 -8.13
C ASN A 275 9.59 -1.28 -9.25
N ILE A 276 10.40 -0.23 -9.08
CA ILE A 276 10.57 0.84 -10.07
C ILE A 276 11.21 0.31 -11.35
N ILE A 277 12.31 -0.45 -11.25
CA ILE A 277 12.94 -1.06 -12.42
C ILE A 277 11.99 -2.04 -13.10
N ASN A 278 11.28 -2.86 -12.33
CA ASN A 278 10.26 -3.76 -12.89
C ASN A 278 9.16 -2.98 -13.61
N ALA A 279 8.71 -1.83 -13.08
CA ALA A 279 7.74 -0.97 -13.75
C ALA A 279 8.30 -0.33 -15.03
N ILE A 280 9.58 0.09 -15.03
CA ILE A 280 10.27 0.61 -16.21
C ILE A 280 10.37 -0.46 -17.30
N LEU A 281 10.70 -1.71 -16.95
CA LEU A 281 10.94 -2.79 -17.92
C LEU A 281 9.66 -3.50 -18.38
N ASN A 282 8.68 -3.68 -17.49
CA ASN A 282 7.49 -4.50 -17.72
C ASN A 282 6.17 -3.71 -17.70
N GLY A 283 6.21 -2.41 -17.41
CA GLY A 283 5.04 -1.54 -17.43
C GLY A 283 4.59 -1.15 -18.85
N PRO A 284 3.63 -0.20 -18.96
CA PRO A 284 3.01 0.20 -20.23
C PRO A 284 4.03 0.63 -21.30
N ASN A 285 5.11 1.30 -20.88
CA ASN A 285 6.17 1.80 -21.77
C ASN A 285 7.42 0.89 -21.78
N GLY A 286 7.31 -0.34 -21.25
CA GLY A 286 8.45 -1.22 -21.06
C GLY A 286 9.17 -1.63 -22.33
N GLU A 287 8.48 -1.65 -23.48
CA GLU A 287 9.14 -1.90 -24.76
C GLU A 287 10.20 -0.85 -25.09
N ARG A 288 9.95 0.43 -24.78
CA ARG A 288 10.91 1.51 -25.00
C ARG A 288 12.15 1.33 -24.12
N ALA A 289 11.95 1.05 -22.83
CA ALA A 289 13.06 0.77 -21.90
C ALA A 289 13.88 -0.45 -22.34
N ARG A 290 13.22 -1.56 -22.70
CA ARG A 290 13.91 -2.77 -23.19
C ARG A 290 14.70 -2.52 -24.47
N ASN A 291 14.21 -1.65 -25.35
CA ASN A 291 14.92 -1.25 -26.55
C ASN A 291 16.14 -0.36 -26.25
N MET A 292 16.09 0.48 -25.21
CA MET A 292 17.24 1.26 -24.73
C MET A 292 18.35 0.35 -24.21
N VAL A 293 18.01 -0.63 -23.37
CA VAL A 293 18.98 -1.65 -22.91
C VAL A 293 19.63 -2.35 -24.12
N LYS A 294 18.83 -2.85 -25.07
CA LYS A 294 19.36 -3.48 -26.29
C LYS A 294 20.23 -2.54 -27.11
N LYS A 295 19.88 -1.26 -27.22
CA LYS A 295 20.63 -0.24 -27.98
C LYS A 295 22.03 -0.02 -27.39
N HIS A 296 22.14 0.09 -26.07
CA HIS A 296 23.42 0.31 -25.38
C HIS A 296 24.29 -0.95 -25.35
N ILE A 297 23.68 -2.13 -25.28
CA ILE A 297 24.44 -3.40 -25.18
C ILE A 297 24.90 -3.94 -26.54
N LYS A 298 24.18 -3.66 -27.64
CA LYS A 298 24.54 -4.16 -28.98
C LYS A 298 25.97 -3.80 -29.45
N PRO A 299 26.49 -2.58 -29.23
CA PRO A 299 27.87 -2.21 -29.54
C PRO A 299 28.93 -3.09 -28.87
N LEU A 300 28.63 -3.71 -27.72
CA LEU A 300 29.55 -4.60 -27.01
C LEU A 300 30.06 -5.73 -27.92
N VAL A 301 29.18 -6.29 -28.76
CA VAL A 301 29.55 -7.37 -29.69
C VAL A 301 30.43 -6.86 -30.82
N ASP A 302 30.17 -5.65 -31.32
CA ASP A 302 31.00 -5.04 -32.37
C ASP A 302 32.40 -4.70 -31.86
N GLU A 303 32.50 -4.16 -30.65
CA GLU A 303 33.76 -3.81 -30.02
C GLU A 303 34.58 -5.04 -29.64
N THR A 304 33.93 -6.07 -29.09
CA THR A 304 34.58 -7.32 -28.71
C THR A 304 35.06 -8.09 -29.93
N ALA A 305 34.32 -8.02 -31.04
CA ALA A 305 34.76 -8.55 -32.32
C ALA A 305 35.83 -7.67 -33.00
N GLY A 306 36.09 -6.43 -32.57
CA GLY A 306 36.82 -5.40 -33.33
C GLY A 306 38.20 -5.80 -33.87
N MET A 307 39.00 -6.58 -33.16
CA MET A 307 40.31 -7.07 -33.65
C MET A 307 40.22 -8.33 -34.51
N GLY A 308 39.08 -9.02 -34.50
CA GLY A 308 38.83 -10.26 -35.21
C GLY A 308 37.63 -10.20 -36.15
N LYS A 309 37.03 -9.04 -36.40
CA LYS A 309 35.68 -8.91 -36.97
C LYS A 309 35.52 -9.67 -38.30
N ALA A 310 36.57 -9.70 -39.11
CA ALA A 310 36.65 -10.50 -40.32
C ALA A 310 36.63 -12.01 -40.01
N LEU A 311 37.44 -12.48 -39.06
CA LEU A 311 37.43 -13.88 -38.58
C LEU A 311 36.11 -14.26 -37.90
N THR A 312 35.51 -13.34 -37.11
CA THR A 312 34.23 -13.54 -36.41
C THR A 312 33.07 -13.62 -37.41
N GLN A 313 33.06 -12.75 -38.43
CA GLN A 313 32.07 -12.80 -39.52
C GLN A 313 32.27 -14.01 -40.44
N VAL A 314 33.51 -14.47 -40.64
CA VAL A 314 33.79 -15.71 -41.37
C VAL A 314 33.37 -16.93 -40.56
N ALA A 315 33.55 -16.93 -39.24
CA ALA A 315 33.16 -18.04 -38.37
C ALA A 315 31.64 -18.19 -38.21
N PHE A 316 30.91 -17.07 -38.08
CA PHE A 316 29.48 -17.09 -37.78
C PHE A 316 28.56 -16.71 -38.95
N GLY A 317 29.12 -16.15 -40.03
CA GLY A 317 28.35 -15.52 -41.10
C GLY A 317 27.69 -14.20 -40.66
N PRO A 318 27.16 -13.40 -41.61
CA PRO A 318 26.46 -12.15 -41.33
C PRO A 318 25.20 -12.35 -40.48
N THR A 319 24.48 -13.45 -40.72
CA THR A 319 23.26 -13.82 -40.00
C THR A 319 23.57 -14.25 -38.56
N GLY A 320 24.59 -15.10 -38.34
CA GLY A 320 24.99 -15.50 -37.00
C GLY A 320 25.46 -14.32 -36.15
N PHE A 321 26.26 -13.41 -36.74
CA PHE A 321 26.68 -12.21 -36.02
C PHE A 321 25.51 -11.31 -35.59
N ALA A 322 24.48 -11.17 -36.45
CA ALA A 322 23.26 -10.45 -36.09
C ALA A 322 22.45 -11.16 -34.99
N THR A 323 22.37 -12.49 -35.04
CA THR A 323 21.73 -13.30 -33.98
C THR A 323 22.43 -13.11 -32.65
N LEU A 324 23.78 -13.17 -32.62
CA LEU A 324 24.55 -12.96 -31.40
C LEU A 324 24.25 -11.60 -30.76
N LYS A 325 24.20 -10.51 -31.54
CA LYS A 325 23.83 -9.18 -31.04
C LYS A 325 22.46 -9.15 -30.37
N ASN A 326 21.48 -9.82 -30.98
CA ASN A 326 20.13 -9.89 -30.41
C ASN A 326 20.12 -10.71 -29.11
N LYS A 327 20.86 -11.83 -29.08
CA LYS A 327 20.98 -12.72 -27.93
C LYS A 327 21.69 -12.09 -26.74
N VAL A 328 22.76 -11.32 -26.98
CA VAL A 328 23.41 -10.51 -25.92
C VAL A 328 22.42 -9.50 -25.35
N GLY A 329 21.63 -8.83 -26.20
CA GLY A 329 20.59 -7.90 -25.74
C GLY A 329 19.48 -8.58 -24.93
N GLU A 330 19.06 -9.80 -25.31
CA GLU A 330 18.11 -10.62 -24.53
C GLU A 330 18.69 -11.01 -23.17
N LYS A 331 19.96 -11.46 -23.13
CA LYS A 331 20.63 -11.84 -21.88
C LYS A 331 20.80 -10.64 -20.94
N ALA A 332 21.12 -9.46 -21.47
CA ALA A 332 21.19 -8.24 -20.67
C ALA A 332 19.83 -7.88 -20.03
N LEU A 333 18.73 -8.08 -20.75
CA LEU A 333 17.38 -7.88 -20.20
C LEU A 333 17.05 -8.87 -19.08
N GLU A 334 17.41 -10.14 -19.27
CA GLU A 334 17.24 -11.18 -18.26
C GLU A 334 18.01 -10.86 -16.96
N ILE A 335 19.28 -10.46 -17.10
CA ILE A 335 20.12 -10.02 -15.97
C ILE A 335 19.51 -8.80 -15.29
N SER A 336 19.09 -7.78 -16.06
CA SER A 336 18.50 -6.56 -15.51
C SER A 336 17.23 -6.84 -14.69
N SER A 337 16.43 -7.84 -15.05
CA SER A 337 15.19 -8.16 -14.32
C SER A 337 15.44 -8.86 -12.98
N THR A 338 16.65 -9.41 -12.75
CA THR A 338 16.97 -10.23 -11.58
C THR A 338 18.00 -9.60 -10.65
N SER A 339 18.67 -8.53 -11.08
CA SER A 339 19.82 -7.94 -10.35
C SER A 339 19.43 -7.03 -9.17
N PHE A 340 18.17 -6.60 -9.05
CA PHE A 340 17.76 -5.53 -8.12
C PHE A 340 17.18 -6.02 -6.77
N ASN A 341 17.34 -7.28 -6.41
CA ASN A 341 16.74 -7.87 -5.19
C ASN A 341 17.65 -7.81 -3.93
N ASN A 342 18.57 -6.85 -3.82
CA ASN A 342 19.46 -6.75 -2.65
C ASN A 342 18.84 -5.88 -1.53
N PRO A 343 18.53 -6.45 -0.35
CA PRO A 343 17.82 -5.73 0.71
C PRO A 343 18.57 -4.53 1.30
N VAL A 344 19.91 -4.54 1.29
CA VAL A 344 20.71 -3.46 1.89
C VAL A 344 20.65 -2.20 1.03
N PHE A 345 20.78 -2.36 -0.28
CA PHE A 345 20.70 -1.26 -1.24
C PHE A 345 19.29 -0.65 -1.28
N GLU A 346 18.25 -1.48 -1.25
CA GLU A 346 16.86 -1.01 -1.25
C GLU A 346 16.54 -0.17 -0.01
N LYS A 347 17.05 -0.55 1.16
CA LYS A 347 16.78 0.13 2.42
C LYS A 347 17.36 1.55 2.45
N ASP A 348 18.64 1.71 2.13
CA ASP A 348 19.30 3.02 2.21
C ASP A 348 18.67 4.06 1.26
N ARG A 349 18.19 3.62 0.10
CA ARG A 349 17.51 4.50 -0.87
C ARG A 349 16.07 4.81 -0.46
N ALA A 350 15.36 3.83 0.10
CA ALA A 350 14.02 4.05 0.64
C ALA A 350 14.01 5.11 1.75
N GLU A 351 15.01 5.12 2.64
CA GLU A 351 15.14 6.13 3.71
C GLU A 351 15.31 7.56 3.16
N ALA A 352 16.07 7.74 2.07
CA ALA A 352 16.27 9.05 1.44
C ALA A 352 14.96 9.59 0.83
N VAL A 353 14.23 8.75 0.10
CA VAL A 353 12.92 9.09 -0.46
C VAL A 353 11.91 9.36 0.67
N GLU A 354 11.91 8.54 1.72
CA GLU A 354 11.00 8.66 2.87
C GLU A 354 11.12 10.04 3.51
N LYS A 355 12.34 10.48 3.79
CA LYS A 355 12.59 11.78 4.44
C LYS A 355 11.94 12.94 3.69
N ILE A 356 12.12 12.99 2.36
CA ILE A 356 11.57 14.06 1.52
C ILE A 356 10.04 13.97 1.46
N MET A 357 9.49 12.76 1.33
CA MET A 357 8.04 12.55 1.31
C MET A 357 7.39 12.97 2.63
N VAL A 358 8.02 12.63 3.77
CA VAL A 358 7.57 13.04 5.11
C VAL A 358 7.60 14.56 5.23
N GLU A 359 8.73 15.20 4.92
CA GLU A 359 8.86 16.66 4.99
C GLU A 359 7.77 17.39 4.19
N ARG A 360 7.49 16.92 2.97
CA ARG A 360 6.43 17.48 2.11
C ARG A 360 5.03 17.19 2.66
N MET A 361 4.77 15.99 3.16
CA MET A 361 3.45 15.61 3.68
C MET A 361 3.07 16.38 4.96
N ILE A 362 4.03 16.67 5.85
CA ILE A 362 3.74 17.53 7.01
C ILE A 362 3.62 19.01 6.62
N ALA A 363 4.28 19.46 5.55
CA ALA A 363 4.13 20.84 5.08
C ALA A 363 2.73 21.14 4.49
N LEU A 364 1.94 20.10 4.18
CA LEU A 364 0.57 20.27 3.69
C LEU A 364 -0.34 20.94 4.72
N SER A 365 -1.26 21.78 4.23
CA SER A 365 -2.32 22.34 5.06
C SER A 365 -3.27 21.24 5.58
N SER A 366 -4.01 21.52 6.66
CA SER A 366 -4.98 20.58 7.24
C SER A 366 -6.00 20.08 6.21
N ALA A 367 -6.41 20.95 5.28
CA ALA A 367 -7.34 20.61 4.21
C ALA A 367 -6.70 19.65 3.20
N GLU A 368 -5.50 19.96 2.72
CA GLU A 368 -4.78 19.11 1.77
C GLU A 368 -4.44 17.75 2.36
N PHE A 369 -3.96 17.72 3.60
CA PHE A 369 -3.66 16.46 4.30
C PHE A 369 -4.92 15.62 4.50
N GLN A 370 -6.04 16.25 4.86
CA GLN A 370 -7.31 15.53 4.97
C GLN A 370 -7.72 14.92 3.62
N ASP A 371 -7.55 15.67 2.53
CA ASP A 371 -7.92 15.21 1.19
C ASP A 371 -7.07 14.03 0.71
N LEU A 372 -5.89 13.77 1.30
CA LEU A 372 -5.10 12.56 1.03
C LEU A 372 -5.82 11.27 1.41
N LEU A 373 -6.45 11.24 2.59
CA LEU A 373 -6.90 9.99 3.22
C LEU A 373 -8.41 9.94 3.41
N ARG A 374 -9.09 11.08 3.57
CA ARG A 374 -10.55 11.14 3.76
C ARG A 374 -11.35 10.56 2.59
N PRO A 375 -11.01 10.78 1.30
CA PRO A 375 -11.77 10.20 0.19
C PRO A 375 -11.86 8.67 0.22
N CYS A 376 -10.88 8.01 0.86
CA CYS A 376 -10.83 6.57 1.02
C CYS A 376 -11.74 6.08 2.15
N PHE A 377 -11.89 6.85 3.22
CA PHE A 377 -12.83 6.54 4.31
C PHE A 377 -14.29 6.89 3.95
N GLN A 378 -14.51 8.04 3.30
CA GLN A 378 -15.85 8.57 3.02
C GLN A 378 -16.75 7.66 2.19
N GLU A 379 -16.17 6.87 1.28
CA GLU A 379 -16.97 6.09 0.33
C GLU A 379 -17.84 5.03 1.01
N ASP A 380 -17.44 4.56 2.20
CA ASP A 380 -18.14 3.50 2.92
C ASP A 380 -18.55 3.90 4.36
N GLU A 381 -18.40 5.19 4.74
CA GLU A 381 -18.90 5.74 6.01
C GLU A 381 -20.40 5.43 6.22
N ILE A 382 -21.23 5.60 5.18
CA ILE A 382 -22.67 5.35 5.27
C ILE A 382 -22.96 3.87 5.55
N LYS A 383 -22.22 2.96 4.92
CA LYS A 383 -22.40 1.52 5.17
C LYS A 383 -22.03 1.16 6.60
N LEU A 384 -20.97 1.75 7.13
CA LEU A 384 -20.56 1.54 8.52
C LEU A 384 -21.63 2.03 9.50
N ILE A 385 -22.18 3.23 9.26
CA ILE A 385 -23.26 3.79 10.07
C ILE A 385 -24.52 2.91 9.99
N LEU A 386 -24.90 2.43 8.80
CA LEU A 386 -26.07 1.57 8.59
C LEU A 386 -25.91 0.21 9.27
N VAL A 387 -24.75 -0.42 9.16
CA VAL A 387 -24.46 -1.70 9.81
C VAL A 387 -24.47 -1.52 11.33
N GLY A 388 -23.89 -0.43 11.84
CA GLY A 388 -23.96 -0.08 13.26
C GLY A 388 -25.41 0.10 13.75
N ALA A 389 -26.26 0.78 12.97
CA ALA A 389 -27.67 0.94 13.29
C ALA A 389 -28.45 -0.39 13.28
N ALA A 390 -28.19 -1.27 12.30
CA ALA A 390 -28.81 -2.59 12.21
C ALA A 390 -28.42 -3.51 13.38
N LEU A 391 -27.13 -3.52 13.75
CA LEU A 391 -26.64 -4.27 14.90
C LEU A 391 -27.20 -3.71 16.21
N GLY A 392 -27.28 -2.39 16.33
CA GLY A 392 -27.91 -1.71 17.47
C GLY A 392 -29.38 -2.09 17.62
N PHE A 393 -30.14 -2.10 16.53
CA PHE A 393 -31.53 -2.57 16.51
C PHE A 393 -31.66 -4.02 16.98
N ALA A 394 -30.85 -4.92 16.42
CA ALA A 394 -30.85 -6.34 16.78
C ALA A 394 -30.52 -6.55 18.26
N ALA A 395 -29.57 -5.78 18.80
CA ALA A 395 -29.22 -5.82 20.20
C ALA A 395 -30.34 -5.27 21.10
N GLY A 396 -31.05 -4.23 20.67
CA GLY A 396 -32.23 -3.72 21.36
C GLY A 396 -33.40 -4.72 21.40
N VAL A 397 -33.61 -5.48 20.31
CA VAL A 397 -34.56 -6.60 20.29
C VAL A 397 -34.15 -7.70 21.27
N ALA A 398 -32.87 -8.08 21.26
CA ALA A 398 -32.35 -9.08 22.18
C ALA A 398 -32.50 -8.63 23.64
N GLN A 399 -32.19 -7.38 23.94
CA GLN A 399 -32.36 -6.80 25.28
C GLN A 399 -33.84 -6.85 25.72
N PHE A 400 -34.77 -6.49 24.83
CA PHE A 400 -36.20 -6.58 25.12
C PHE A 400 -36.63 -8.01 25.43
N VAL A 401 -36.29 -8.98 24.58
CA VAL A 401 -36.72 -10.37 24.72
C VAL A 401 -36.09 -11.06 25.93
N PHE A 402 -34.79 -10.91 26.15
CA PHE A 402 -34.08 -11.66 27.18
C PHE A 402 -34.06 -11.00 28.56
N VAL A 403 -34.14 -9.66 28.65
CA VAL A 403 -34.06 -8.94 29.93
C VAL A 403 -35.44 -8.53 30.43
N PHE A 404 -36.33 -8.10 29.53
CA PHE A 404 -37.65 -7.56 29.87
C PHE A 404 -38.82 -8.46 29.43
N GLY A 405 -38.57 -9.55 28.70
CA GLY A 405 -39.60 -10.43 28.16
C GLY A 405 -40.43 -11.16 29.22
N GLN A 406 -39.93 -11.31 30.45
CA GLN A 406 -40.67 -11.92 31.57
C GLN A 406 -41.62 -10.96 32.30
N GLN A 407 -41.54 -9.64 32.06
CA GLN A 407 -42.40 -8.64 32.72
C GLN A 407 -43.68 -8.33 31.93
N LEU A 408 -43.80 -8.79 30.70
CA LEU A 408 -44.91 -8.48 29.78
C LEU A 408 -45.86 -9.66 29.54
N PHE A 409 -45.61 -10.81 30.16
CA PHE A 409 -46.47 -12.00 30.10
C PHE A 409 -46.95 -12.42 31.49
#